data_AF-A0A2S0N1X5-F1
#
_entry.id   AF-A0A2S0N1X5-F1
#
_cell.length_a   1.000
_cell.length_b   1.000
_cell.length_c   1.000
_cell.angle_alpha   90.00
_cell.angle_beta   90.00
_cell.angle_gamma   90.00
#
_symmetry.space_group_name_H-M   'P 1'
#
loop_
_entity.id
_entity.type
_entity.pdbx_description
1 polymer ?
#
loop_
_entity_poly.entity_id
_entity_poly.type
_entity_poly.pdbx_seq_one_letter_code
_entity_poly.pdbx_strand_id
1 'polypeptide(L)'
;MPPRNWIAVASAEHARLGRDHRPLGFMQVCHGKRPPLQRIAAGDRMACYAPATVYGGTDRLQSFVSIGVVKPGLPYEFDMGNGFVSWRRDMHYAAAFETPIAPLLGAFEFIENPERWGAKFRFGLFDVSTHDMQLIARAMQADRQALGFQDLPD
;
A
#
# COMPACT_ATOMS: atom_id res chain seq x y z
N MET A 1 17.16 11.62 -2.75
CA MET A 1 16.71 10.62 -3.74
C MET A 1 15.22 10.82 -3.97
N PRO A 2 14.70 10.57 -5.19
CA PRO A 2 13.26 10.62 -5.40
C PRO A 2 12.54 9.59 -4.53
N PRO A 3 11.28 9.84 -4.09
CA PRO A 3 10.52 8.88 -3.32
C PRO A 3 10.39 7.53 -4.02
N ARG A 4 10.55 6.44 -3.26
CA ARG A 4 10.24 5.10 -3.75
C ARG A 4 8.73 4.85 -3.69
N ASN A 5 8.26 3.89 -4.47
CA ASN A 5 6.87 3.50 -4.50
C ASN A 5 6.75 2.03 -4.14
N TRP A 6 5.77 1.70 -3.31
CA TRP A 6 5.62 0.38 -2.70
C TRP A 6 4.19 -0.12 -2.81
N ILE A 7 4.04 -1.42 -3.01
CA ILE A 7 2.77 -2.12 -2.83
C ILE A 7 2.89 -3.01 -1.60
N ALA A 8 2.01 -2.80 -0.63
CA ALA A 8 1.79 -3.69 0.50
C ALA A 8 0.60 -4.61 0.22
N VAL A 9 0.66 -5.83 0.75
CA VAL A 9 -0.42 -6.83 0.65
C VAL A 9 -0.97 -7.12 2.04
N ALA A 10 -2.25 -6.85 2.23
CA ALA A 10 -2.97 -7.09 3.49
C ALA A 10 -4.46 -7.32 3.19
N SER A 11 -5.24 -7.81 4.16
CA SER A 11 -6.70 -7.81 4.00
C SER A 11 -7.24 -6.37 3.93
N ALA A 12 -8.38 -6.17 3.27
CA ALA A 12 -8.98 -4.85 3.17
C ALA A 12 -9.35 -4.27 4.53
N GLU A 13 -9.93 -5.08 5.42
CA GLU A 13 -10.23 -4.69 6.79
C GLU A 13 -9.00 -4.13 7.51
N HIS A 14 -7.88 -4.87 7.47
CA HIS A 14 -6.62 -4.43 8.10
C HIS A 14 -6.11 -3.11 7.51
N ALA A 15 -6.16 -2.99 6.18
CA ALA A 15 -5.73 -1.77 5.50
C ALA A 15 -6.62 -0.56 5.83
N ARG A 16 -7.93 -0.75 5.92
CA ARG A 16 -8.91 0.28 6.30
C ARG A 16 -8.73 0.70 7.75
N LEU A 17 -8.50 -0.24 8.67
CA LEU A 17 -8.20 0.07 10.07
C LEU A 17 -6.98 0.99 10.20
N GLY A 18 -5.90 0.71 9.47
CA GLY A 18 -4.72 1.58 9.43
C GLY A 18 -4.99 2.95 8.81
N ARG A 19 -5.77 3.00 7.72
CA ARG A 19 -6.18 4.24 7.03
C ARG A 19 -7.06 5.14 7.88
N ASP A 20 -8.04 4.55 8.55
CA ASP A 20 -9.12 5.26 9.24
C ASP A 20 -8.76 5.57 10.69
N HIS A 21 -7.62 5.08 11.18
CA HIS A 21 -7.09 5.45 12.49
C HIS A 21 -6.89 6.96 12.62
N ARG A 22 -7.13 7.48 13.83
CA ARG A 22 -7.02 8.90 14.18
C ARG A 22 -6.18 9.07 15.45
N PRO A 23 -5.42 10.17 15.57
CA PRO A 23 -5.34 11.32 14.66
C PRO A 23 -4.51 11.06 13.38
N LEU A 24 -3.67 10.03 13.38
CA LEU A 24 -2.80 9.67 12.25
C LEU A 24 -3.11 8.26 11.77
N GLY A 25 -3.12 8.07 10.45
CA GLY A 25 -3.15 6.74 9.86
C GLY A 25 -1.80 6.05 10.03
N PHE A 26 -1.79 4.72 9.99
CA PHE A 26 -0.58 3.92 10.08
C PHE A 26 -0.60 2.77 9.07
N MET A 27 0.57 2.27 8.72
CA MET A 27 0.73 0.99 8.06
C MET A 27 1.40 -0.04 8.98
N GLN A 28 0.91 -1.27 8.89
CA GLN A 28 1.45 -2.45 9.54
C GLN A 28 1.43 -3.57 8.50
N VAL A 29 2.59 -4.06 8.08
CA VAL A 29 2.71 -5.01 6.96
C VAL A 29 3.51 -6.25 7.38
N CYS A 30 3.48 -7.28 6.54
CA CYS A 30 4.30 -8.49 6.71
C CYS A 30 4.19 -9.11 8.12
N HIS A 31 2.96 -9.26 8.62
CA HIS A 31 2.66 -9.78 9.98
C HIS A 31 3.26 -8.95 11.12
N GLY A 32 3.42 -7.64 10.93
CA GLY A 32 3.94 -6.74 11.96
C GLY A 32 5.45 -6.82 12.16
N LYS A 33 6.20 -7.40 11.20
CA LYS A 33 7.66 -7.52 11.29
C LYS A 33 8.36 -6.20 11.00
N ARG A 34 9.46 -5.93 11.73
CA ARG A 34 10.30 -4.74 11.57
C ARG A 34 11.07 -4.65 10.24
N PRO A 35 11.77 -5.70 9.75
CA PRO A 35 12.70 -5.55 8.62
C PRO A 35 12.10 -4.99 7.33
N PRO A 36 10.86 -5.38 6.91
CA PRO A 36 10.20 -4.77 5.76
C PRO A 36 10.04 -3.24 5.89
N LEU A 37 9.69 -2.75 7.08
CA LEU A 37 9.47 -1.32 7.34
C LEU A 37 10.76 -0.49 7.42
N GLN A 38 11.91 -1.12 7.69
CA GLN A 38 13.21 -0.45 7.70
C GLN A 38 13.68 -0.03 6.31
N ARG A 39 13.19 -0.70 5.26
CA ARG A 39 13.51 -0.38 3.85
C ARG A 39 12.77 0.84 3.32
N ILE A 40 11.70 1.23 4.01
CA ILE A 40 10.82 2.32 3.59
C ILE A 40 11.33 3.61 4.21
N ALA A 41 11.31 4.71 3.46
CA ALA A 41 11.72 6.03 3.92
C ALA A 41 10.52 6.97 4.07
N ALA A 42 10.72 8.05 4.82
CA ALA A 42 9.76 9.15 4.82
C ALA A 42 9.65 9.76 3.41
N GLY A 43 8.43 10.09 3.00
CA GLY A 43 8.14 10.58 1.65
C GLY A 43 7.86 9.48 0.62
N ASP A 44 8.20 8.22 0.90
CA ASP A 44 7.84 7.10 0.02
C ASP A 44 6.32 6.96 -0.11
N ARG A 45 5.87 6.48 -1.28
CA ARG A 45 4.46 6.26 -1.58
C ARG A 45 4.10 4.80 -1.35
N MET A 46 2.93 4.55 -0.78
CA MET A 46 2.43 3.21 -0.49
C MET A 46 1.02 3.05 -1.03
N ALA A 47 0.78 1.98 -1.77
CA ALA A 47 -0.56 1.49 -2.08
C ALA A 47 -0.77 0.13 -1.37
N CYS A 48 -1.96 -0.08 -0.82
CA CYS A 48 -2.32 -1.37 -0.24
C CYS A 48 -3.22 -2.14 -1.21
N TYR A 49 -2.75 -3.30 -1.67
CA TYR A 49 -3.53 -4.27 -2.41
C TYR A 49 -4.11 -5.32 -1.46
N ALA A 50 -5.39 -5.60 -1.60
CA ALA A 50 -6.12 -6.58 -0.83
C ALA A 50 -6.56 -7.77 -1.69
N PRO A 51 -6.02 -8.98 -1.46
CA PRO A 51 -6.49 -10.18 -2.16
C PRO A 51 -7.88 -10.61 -1.68
N ALA A 52 -8.24 -10.25 -0.45
CA ALA A 52 -9.46 -10.65 0.25
C ALA A 52 -9.93 -9.55 1.22
N THR A 53 -11.22 -9.56 1.57
CA THR A 53 -11.79 -8.56 2.51
C THR A 53 -11.23 -8.73 3.91
N VAL A 54 -11.19 -9.96 4.42
CA VAL A 54 -10.70 -10.32 5.76
C VAL A 54 -9.44 -11.18 5.70
N TYR A 55 -8.70 -11.24 6.80
CA TYR A 55 -7.50 -12.08 6.86
C TYR A 55 -7.86 -13.57 6.70
N GLY A 56 -7.17 -14.27 5.80
CA GLY A 56 -7.47 -15.66 5.46
C GLY A 56 -8.71 -15.87 4.59
N GLY A 57 -9.39 -14.79 4.18
CA GLY A 57 -10.55 -14.86 3.31
C GLY A 57 -10.22 -15.34 1.88
N THR A 58 -11.23 -15.88 1.20
CA THR A 58 -11.14 -16.42 -0.16
C THR A 58 -12.12 -15.76 -1.14
N ASP A 59 -12.71 -14.63 -0.74
CA ASP A 59 -13.71 -13.85 -1.49
C ASP A 59 -13.13 -13.13 -2.73
N ARG A 60 -11.81 -13.18 -2.92
CA ARG A 60 -11.10 -12.65 -4.09
C ARG A 60 -11.41 -11.17 -4.35
N LEU A 61 -11.40 -10.35 -3.30
CA LEU A 61 -11.58 -8.90 -3.44
C LEU A 61 -10.65 -8.28 -4.49
N GLN A 62 -9.38 -8.71 -4.53
CA GLN A 62 -8.36 -8.35 -5.54
C GLN A 62 -8.38 -6.86 -5.94
N SER A 63 -8.32 -5.97 -4.95
CA SER A 63 -8.48 -4.52 -5.14
C SER A 63 -7.41 -3.72 -4.39
N PHE A 64 -7.06 -2.55 -4.91
CA PHE A 64 -6.35 -1.53 -4.14
C PHE A 64 -7.34 -0.81 -3.23
N VAL A 65 -7.02 -0.69 -1.95
CA VAL A 65 -7.97 -0.24 -0.91
C VAL A 65 -7.53 1.01 -0.15
N SER A 66 -6.25 1.36 -0.23
CA SER A 66 -5.71 2.61 0.32
C SER A 66 -4.42 3.00 -0.39
N ILE A 67 -4.13 4.29 -0.42
CA ILE A 67 -2.90 4.85 -0.98
C ILE A 67 -2.49 6.11 -0.20
N GLY A 68 -1.19 6.33 -0.03
CA GLY A 68 -0.70 7.46 0.76
C GLY A 68 0.82 7.61 0.75
N VAL A 69 1.30 8.53 1.59
CA VAL A 69 2.71 8.87 1.76
C VAL A 69 3.16 8.55 3.18
N VAL A 70 4.36 7.98 3.31
CA VAL A 70 4.97 7.63 4.59
C VAL A 70 5.44 8.90 5.30
N LYS A 71 5.03 9.09 6.55
CA LYS A 71 5.44 10.24 7.35
C LYS A 71 6.89 10.13 7.85
N PRO A 72 7.52 11.26 8.22
CA PRO A 72 8.76 11.27 8.99
C PRO A 72 8.66 10.42 10.26
N GLY A 73 9.76 9.77 10.63
CA GLY A 73 9.84 8.88 11.79
C GLY A 73 10.46 7.53 11.46
N LEU A 74 10.87 6.81 12.50
CA LEU A 74 11.32 5.42 12.41
C LEU A 74 10.12 4.47 12.59
N PRO A 75 10.23 3.21 12.12
CA PRO A 75 9.31 2.17 12.56
C PRO A 75 9.25 2.13 14.08
N TYR A 76 8.06 1.99 14.64
CA TYR A 76 7.83 1.94 16.08
C TYR A 76 6.96 0.73 16.44
N GLU A 77 7.08 0.30 17.69
CA GLU A 77 6.30 -0.80 18.23
C GLU A 77 4.91 -0.34 18.68
N PHE A 78 3.92 -1.21 18.48
CA PHE A 78 2.57 -1.04 18.98
C PHE A 78 2.07 -2.37 19.53
N ASP A 79 1.73 -2.37 20.82
CA ASP A 79 1.13 -3.51 21.50
C ASP A 79 -0.33 -3.67 21.05
N MET A 80 -0.59 -4.75 20.33
CA MET A 80 -1.93 -5.14 19.89
C MET A 80 -2.72 -5.86 21.00
N GLY A 81 -2.13 -6.04 22.18
CA GLY A 81 -2.63 -6.87 23.26
C GLY A 81 -2.18 -8.33 23.13
N ASN A 82 -2.39 -9.09 24.21
CA ASN A 82 -2.10 -10.53 24.28
C ASN A 82 -0.65 -10.90 23.92
N GLY A 83 0.30 -10.00 24.20
CA GLY A 83 1.73 -10.21 23.93
C GLY A 83 2.14 -10.05 22.47
N PHE A 84 1.23 -9.59 21.59
CA PHE A 84 1.56 -9.35 20.18
C PHE A 84 1.98 -7.89 19.96
N VAL A 85 3.30 -7.66 19.92
CA VAL A 85 3.87 -6.35 19.60
C VAL A 85 4.20 -6.30 18.10
N SER A 86 3.56 -5.37 17.42
CA SER A 86 3.67 -5.17 15.97
C SER A 86 4.47 -3.92 15.64
N TRP A 87 5.15 -3.91 14.49
CA TRP A 87 5.84 -2.73 13.99
C TRP A 87 4.96 -1.94 13.03
N ARG A 88 4.94 -0.61 13.21
CA ARG A 88 4.14 0.34 12.44
C ARG A 88 4.97 1.48 11.90
N ARG A 89 4.44 2.17 10.90
CA ARG A 89 4.86 3.50 10.48
C ARG A 89 3.66 4.39 10.24
N ASP A 90 3.80 5.66 10.56
CA ASP A 90 2.76 6.65 10.30
C ASP A 90 2.64 6.95 8.81
N MET A 91 1.41 7.17 8.38
CA MET A 91 1.01 7.43 7.00
C MET A 91 0.14 8.69 6.93
N HIS A 92 0.30 9.43 5.85
CA HIS A 92 -0.70 10.39 5.38
C HIS A 92 -1.43 9.75 4.19
N TYR A 93 -2.67 9.32 4.39
CA TYR A 93 -3.47 8.71 3.34
C TYR A 93 -4.13 9.78 2.47
N ALA A 94 -4.09 9.58 1.15
CA ALA A 94 -4.81 10.40 0.20
C ALA A 94 -6.29 9.99 0.18
N ALA A 95 -7.19 10.97 -0.08
CA ALA A 95 -8.57 10.65 -0.44
C ALA A 95 -8.55 9.86 -1.76
N ALA A 96 -9.23 8.71 -1.80
CA ALA A 96 -9.21 7.78 -2.92
C ALA A 96 -10.38 6.78 -2.84
N PHE A 97 -10.76 6.20 -3.97
CA PHE A 97 -11.71 5.10 -4.07
C PHE A 97 -10.98 3.75 -4.16
N GLU A 98 -11.59 2.71 -3.57
CA GLU A 98 -11.10 1.35 -3.75
C GLU A 98 -11.33 0.89 -5.19
N THR A 99 -10.35 0.21 -5.79
CA THR A 99 -10.38 -0.11 -7.22
C THR A 99 -9.87 -1.54 -7.50
N PRO A 100 -10.60 -2.35 -8.28
CA PRO A 100 -10.14 -3.67 -8.70
C PRO A 100 -8.82 -3.59 -9.48
N ILE A 101 -7.94 -4.57 -9.28
CA ILE A 101 -6.66 -4.62 -10.00
C ILE A 101 -6.82 -5.03 -11.46
N ALA A 102 -7.87 -5.80 -11.80
CA ALA A 102 -7.99 -6.49 -13.08
C ALA A 102 -7.81 -5.58 -14.31
N PRO A 103 -8.41 -4.36 -14.39
CA PRO A 103 -8.23 -3.47 -15.54
C PRO A 103 -6.79 -2.95 -15.71
N LEU A 104 -5.95 -3.02 -14.68
CA LEU A 104 -4.60 -2.46 -14.66
C LEU A 104 -3.52 -3.49 -15.02
N LEU A 105 -3.84 -4.78 -14.99
CA LEU A 105 -2.85 -5.86 -15.11
C LEU A 105 -2.00 -5.78 -16.38
N GLY A 106 -2.59 -5.38 -17.51
CA GLY A 106 -1.87 -5.25 -18.78
C GLY A 106 -0.99 -4.01 -18.91
N ALA A 107 -1.12 -3.05 -17.98
CA ALA A 107 -0.39 -1.79 -18.00
C ALA A 107 0.76 -1.74 -16.97
N PHE A 108 0.80 -2.67 -16.01
CA PHE A 108 1.85 -2.67 -14.99
C PHE A 108 3.19 -3.15 -15.52
N GLU A 109 4.24 -2.36 -15.32
CA GLU A 109 5.63 -2.72 -15.65
C GLU A 109 6.13 -3.88 -14.79
N PHE A 110 5.66 -3.99 -13.54
CA PHE A 110 6.05 -5.09 -12.66
C PHE A 110 5.44 -6.44 -13.02
N ILE A 111 4.47 -6.50 -13.93
CA ILE A 111 3.84 -7.75 -14.36
C ILE A 111 4.53 -8.24 -15.63
N GLU A 112 5.46 -9.18 -15.45
CA GLU A 112 6.20 -9.79 -16.56
C GLU A 112 5.37 -10.84 -17.32
N ASN A 113 4.48 -11.55 -16.61
CA ASN A 113 3.60 -12.55 -17.20
C ASN A 113 2.17 -12.39 -16.66
N PRO A 114 1.22 -11.94 -17.49
CA PRO A 114 -0.18 -11.77 -17.10
C PRO A 114 -0.86 -13.05 -16.61
N GLU A 115 -0.46 -14.25 -17.05
CA GLU A 115 -1.03 -15.51 -16.56
C GLU A 115 -0.60 -15.83 -15.12
N ARG A 116 0.50 -15.23 -14.68
CA ARG A 116 1.11 -15.44 -13.35
C ARG A 116 1.25 -14.13 -12.56
N TRP A 117 0.38 -13.17 -12.85
CA TRP A 117 0.43 -11.82 -12.26
C TRP A 117 0.46 -11.81 -10.73
N GLY A 118 -0.16 -12.80 -10.08
CA GLY A 118 -0.22 -12.95 -8.63
C GLY A 118 1.13 -13.25 -7.95
N ALA A 119 2.18 -13.61 -8.70
CA ALA A 119 3.45 -14.07 -8.12
C ALA A 119 4.12 -13.01 -7.23
N LYS A 120 4.18 -11.76 -7.68
CA LYS A 120 4.84 -10.66 -6.94
C LYS A 120 4.11 -10.32 -5.63
N PHE A 121 2.79 -10.48 -5.60
CA PHE A 121 1.97 -10.22 -4.42
C PHE A 121 2.24 -11.19 -3.26
N ARG A 122 2.87 -12.35 -3.52
CA ARG A 122 3.25 -13.32 -2.47
C ARG A 122 4.34 -12.81 -1.53
N PHE A 123 5.08 -11.76 -1.91
CA PHE A 123 6.13 -11.18 -1.08
C PHE A 123 5.59 -10.32 0.08
N GLY A 124 4.31 -9.94 0.06
CA GLY A 124 3.69 -9.13 1.11
C GLY A 124 4.04 -7.64 1.09
N LEU A 125 5.23 -7.29 0.59
CA LEU A 125 5.69 -5.92 0.35
C LEU A 125 6.74 -5.93 -0.75
N PHE A 126 6.58 -5.10 -1.77
CA PHE A 126 7.55 -4.96 -2.85
C PHE A 126 7.52 -3.54 -3.45
N ASP A 127 8.64 -3.13 -4.03
CA ASP A 127 8.72 -1.85 -4.74
C ASP A 127 8.28 -1.98 -6.21
N VAL A 128 7.76 -0.86 -6.70
CA VAL A 128 7.26 -0.68 -8.07
C VAL A 128 7.76 0.64 -8.64
N SER A 129 7.65 0.79 -9.95
CA SER A 129 8.04 2.03 -10.60
C SER A 129 7.11 3.19 -10.26
N THR A 130 7.54 4.40 -10.58
CA THR A 130 6.67 5.59 -10.50
C THR A 130 5.51 5.48 -11.49
N HIS A 131 5.71 4.87 -12.65
CA HIS A 131 4.65 4.64 -13.63
C HIS A 131 3.52 3.79 -13.03
N ASP A 132 3.86 2.65 -12.45
CA ASP A 132 2.88 1.74 -11.83
C ASP A 132 2.10 2.41 -10.69
N MET A 133 2.78 3.18 -9.84
CA MET A 133 2.12 3.90 -8.76
C MET A 133 1.19 5.00 -9.28
N GLN A 134 1.54 5.67 -10.38
CA GLN A 134 0.64 6.63 -11.03
C GLN A 134 -0.58 5.95 -11.65
N LEU A 135 -0.44 4.77 -12.25
CA LEU A 135 -1.57 3.99 -12.75
C LEU A 135 -2.55 3.65 -11.61
N ILE A 136 -2.03 3.19 -10.47
CA ILE A 136 -2.84 2.91 -9.28
C ILE A 136 -3.54 4.17 -8.80
N ALA A 137 -2.80 5.27 -8.62
CA ALA A 137 -3.35 6.53 -8.12
C ALA A 137 -4.45 7.08 -9.04
N ARG A 138 -4.27 7.01 -10.37
CA ARG A 138 -5.29 7.44 -11.34
C ARG A 138 -6.52 6.55 -11.28
N ALA A 139 -6.35 5.23 -11.24
CA ALA A 139 -7.45 4.28 -11.17
C ALA A 139 -8.29 4.45 -9.89
N MET A 140 -7.61 4.69 -8.76
CA MET A 140 -8.25 4.99 -7.47
C MET A 140 -8.83 6.41 -7.40
N GLN A 141 -8.67 7.25 -8.42
CA GLN A 141 -8.99 8.68 -8.39
C GLN A 141 -8.43 9.37 -7.13
N ALA A 142 -7.20 9.00 -6.77
CA ALA A 142 -6.56 9.50 -5.57
C ALA A 142 -6.17 10.97 -5.73
N ASP A 143 -6.16 11.72 -4.63
CA ASP A 143 -5.53 13.04 -4.59
C ASP A 143 -4.03 12.91 -4.91
N ARG A 144 -3.67 13.23 -6.16
CA ARG A 144 -2.30 13.10 -6.69
C ARG A 144 -1.35 14.13 -6.09
N GLN A 145 -1.86 15.28 -5.66
CA GLN A 145 -1.07 16.31 -5.01
C GLN A 145 -0.68 15.85 -3.60
N ALA A 146 -1.60 15.24 -2.86
CA ALA A 146 -1.31 14.61 -1.56
C ALA A 146 -0.26 13.49 -1.67
N LEU A 147 -0.17 12.83 -2.83
CA LEU A 147 0.86 11.84 -3.14
C LEU A 147 2.19 12.46 -3.59
N GLY A 148 2.28 13.78 -3.74
CA GLY A 148 3.48 14.46 -4.23
C GLY A 148 3.84 14.07 -5.66
N PHE A 149 2.84 13.75 -6.50
CA PHE A 149 3.03 13.76 -7.95
C PHE A 149 2.94 15.21 -8.43
N GLN A 150 3.84 15.60 -9.31
CA GLN A 150 3.68 16.85 -10.06
C GLN A 150 2.65 16.58 -11.15
N ASP A 151 1.64 17.44 -11.26
CA ASP A 151 0.81 17.46 -12.45
C ASP A 151 1.70 17.95 -13.59
N LEU A 152 2.04 17.05 -14.51
CA LEU A 152 2.47 17.47 -15.83
C LEU A 152 1.24 18.14 -16.46
N PRO A 153 1.34 19.38 -16.96
CA PRO A 153 0.27 19.93 -17.77
C PRO A 153 0.01 19.00 -18.95
N ASP A 154 -1.27 18.76 -19.22
CA ASP A 154 -1.76 17.97 -20.35
C ASP A 154 -1.16 18.43 -21.69
#